data_AF-K7NPN7-F1
#
_entry.id   AF-K7NPN7-F1
#
_cell.length_a   1.000
_cell.length_b   1.000
_cell.length_c   1.000
_cell.angle_alpha   90.00
_cell.angle_beta   90.00
_cell.angle_gamma   90.00
#
_symmetry.space_group_name_H-M   'P 1'
#
loop_
_entity.id
_entity.type
_entity.pdbx_description
1 polymer ?
#
loop_
_entity_poly.entity_id
_entity_poly.type
_entity_poly.pdbx_seq_one_letter_code
_entity_poly.pdbx_strand_id
1 'polypeptide(L)'
;IPKHTTVLLNVWAMGRDPAIWKEASKFMPERFVDSAVDFRGQHLELMPFGAGRRMCVGLPLASRMIHLMLGSLLHSFDWAPPDGIRPELLDMNDKLGAGTLEKAVPLQSIATPRLPPHVYVC
;
A
#
# COMPACT_ATOMS: atom_id res chain seq x y z
N ILE A 1 28.70 -11.79 -7.82
CA ILE A 1 28.43 -10.45 -8.36
C ILE A 1 29.74 -9.66 -8.35
N PRO A 2 30.33 -9.33 -9.52
CA PRO A 2 31.55 -8.54 -9.59
C PRO A 2 31.46 -7.19 -8.87
N LYS A 3 32.60 -6.63 -8.48
CA LYS A 3 32.64 -5.27 -7.90
C LYS A 3 32.07 -4.28 -8.92
N HIS A 4 31.29 -3.30 -8.44
CA HIS A 4 30.64 -2.25 -9.25
C HIS A 4 29.45 -2.70 -10.12
N THR A 5 28.97 -3.94 -9.98
CA THR A 5 27.70 -4.32 -10.59
C THR A 5 26.52 -3.62 -9.89
N THR A 6 25.65 -2.99 -10.68
CA THR A 6 24.36 -2.48 -10.20
C THR A 6 23.42 -3.64 -9.91
N VAL A 7 22.83 -3.64 -8.72
CA VAL A 7 21.84 -4.63 -8.30
C VAL A 7 20.53 -3.91 -8.02
N LEU A 8 19.46 -4.38 -8.65
CA LEU A 8 18.10 -3.90 -8.42
C LEU A 8 17.28 -5.04 -7.81
N LEU A 9 16.57 -4.74 -6.73
CA LEU A 9 15.67 -5.69 -6.08
C LEU A 9 14.26 -5.52 -6.65
N ASN A 10 13.70 -6.57 -7.23
CA ASN A 10 12.34 -6.56 -7.74
C ASN A 10 11.32 -6.83 -6.61
N VAL A 11 11.16 -5.83 -5.74
CA VAL A 11 10.25 -5.92 -4.57
C VAL A 11 8.80 -6.20 -5.01
N TRP A 12 8.38 -5.70 -6.18
CA TRP A 12 7.05 -5.95 -6.72
C TRP A 12 6.80 -7.44 -6.99
N ALA A 13 7.74 -8.12 -7.64
CA ALA A 13 7.62 -9.55 -7.91
C ALA A 13 7.69 -10.37 -6.62
N MET A 14 8.58 -10.00 -5.69
CA MET A 14 8.69 -10.69 -4.39
C MET A 14 7.39 -10.63 -3.59
N GLY A 15 6.72 -9.47 -3.55
CA GLY A 15 5.42 -9.32 -2.86
C GLY A 15 4.27 -10.06 -3.55
N ARG A 16 4.49 -10.63 -4.74
CA ARG A 16 3.49 -11.37 -5.53
C ARG A 16 3.94 -12.80 -5.87
N ASP A 17 5.01 -13.28 -5.25
CA ASP A 17 5.53 -14.62 -5.50
C ASP A 17 4.60 -15.68 -4.89
N PRO A 18 3.97 -16.57 -5.70
CA PRO A 18 3.09 -17.61 -5.19
C PRO A 18 3.82 -18.70 -4.38
N ALA A 19 5.14 -18.81 -4.48
CA ALA A 19 5.94 -19.71 -3.65
C ALA A 19 6.08 -19.20 -2.20
N ILE A 20 5.93 -17.89 -1.99
CA ILE A 20 6.03 -17.23 -0.68
C ILE A 20 4.62 -16.93 -0.14
N TRP A 21 3.73 -16.45 -1.01
CA TRP A 21 2.41 -15.95 -0.63
C TRP A 21 1.29 -16.81 -1.24
N LYS A 22 0.52 -17.51 -0.41
CA LYS A 22 -0.71 -18.21 -0.86
C LYS A 22 -1.67 -17.20 -1.49
N GLU A 23 -2.21 -17.42 -2.69
CA GLU A 23 -3.11 -16.44 -3.33
C GLU A 23 -2.46 -15.04 -3.47
N ALA A 24 -1.20 -15.00 -3.93
CA ALA A 24 -0.34 -13.80 -3.94
C ALA A 24 -0.91 -12.58 -4.68
N SER A 25 -1.82 -12.80 -5.64
CA SER A 25 -2.46 -11.73 -6.41
C SER A 25 -3.71 -11.14 -5.74
N LYS A 26 -4.23 -11.77 -4.68
CA LYS A 26 -5.43 -11.32 -3.97
C LYS A 26 -5.05 -10.35 -2.85
N PHE A 27 -5.78 -9.23 -2.78
CA PHE A 27 -5.75 -8.35 -1.61
C PHE A 27 -6.42 -9.07 -0.44
N MET A 28 -5.63 -9.51 0.54
CA MET A 28 -6.09 -10.30 1.69
C MET A 28 -5.38 -9.82 2.97
N PRO A 29 -5.88 -8.76 3.62
CA PRO A 29 -5.29 -8.21 4.84
C PRO A 29 -5.17 -9.23 5.98
N GLU A 30 -6.10 -10.18 6.05
CA GLU A 30 -6.21 -11.22 7.07
C GLU A 30 -4.97 -12.11 7.11
N ARG A 31 -4.20 -12.15 6.02
CA ARG A 31 -2.91 -12.87 5.95
C ARG A 31 -1.91 -12.42 7.02
N PHE A 32 -2.00 -11.18 7.47
CA PHE A 32 -1.09 -10.60 8.44
C PHE A 32 -1.62 -10.66 9.87
N VAL A 33 -2.88 -11.06 10.06
CA VAL A 33 -3.45 -11.28 11.41
C VAL A 33 -2.78 -12.51 12.00
N ASP A 34 -2.29 -12.39 13.24
CA ASP A 34 -1.53 -13.42 13.96
C ASP A 34 -0.28 -13.95 13.23
N SER A 35 0.22 -13.19 12.25
CA SER A 35 1.47 -13.48 11.54
C SER A 35 2.65 -12.83 12.24
N ALA A 36 3.80 -13.52 12.25
CA ALA A 36 5.06 -12.94 12.70
C ALA A 36 5.68 -11.99 11.65
N VAL A 37 5.21 -12.05 10.40
CA VAL A 37 5.79 -11.28 9.29
C VAL A 37 5.54 -9.78 9.49
N ASP A 38 6.61 -9.01 9.42
CA ASP A 38 6.58 -7.55 9.51
C ASP A 38 7.41 -6.88 8.42
N PHE A 39 7.27 -5.56 8.29
CA PHE A 39 8.01 -4.75 7.31
C PHE A 39 9.28 -4.11 7.89
N ARG A 40 9.79 -4.59 9.05
CA ARG A 40 10.95 -3.99 9.75
C ARG A 40 12.30 -4.48 9.19
N GLY A 41 12.28 -5.17 8.05
CA GLY A 41 13.44 -5.63 7.30
C GLY A 41 14.13 -6.89 7.84
N GLN A 42 13.49 -7.60 8.77
CA GLN A 42 13.90 -8.94 9.18
C GLN A 42 13.20 -10.02 8.34
N HIS A 43 12.00 -9.72 7.83
CA HIS A 43 11.22 -10.60 6.96
C HIS A 43 11.38 -10.13 5.51
N LEU A 44 12.17 -10.86 4.72
CA LEU A 44 12.51 -10.48 3.35
C LEU A 44 11.36 -10.70 2.36
N GLU A 45 10.36 -11.49 2.75
CA GLU A 45 9.11 -11.67 2.03
C GLU A 45 8.27 -10.38 1.96
N LEU A 46 8.46 -9.43 2.89
CA LEU A 46 7.73 -8.16 2.96
C LEU A 46 8.69 -6.97 3.17
N MET A 47 9.16 -6.35 2.08
CA MET A 47 10.14 -5.26 2.13
C MET A 47 9.67 -3.95 1.46
N PRO A 48 8.51 -3.37 1.82
CA PRO A 48 8.05 -2.11 1.23
C PRO A 48 8.99 -0.93 1.53
N PHE A 49 9.81 -1.03 2.57
CA PHE A 49 10.82 -0.03 2.96
C PHE A 49 12.26 -0.50 2.73
N GLY A 50 12.46 -1.62 2.02
CA GLY A 50 13.76 -2.27 1.87
C GLY A 50 14.27 -2.93 3.16
N ALA A 51 15.55 -3.31 3.17
CA ALA A 51 16.20 -3.98 4.29
C ALA A 51 17.68 -3.60 4.41
N GLY A 52 18.27 -3.90 5.58
CA GLY A 52 19.71 -3.69 5.85
C GLY A 52 20.14 -2.21 5.76
N ARG A 53 21.39 -1.98 5.32
CA ARG A 53 22.04 -0.65 5.34
C ARG A 53 21.38 0.41 4.46
N ARG A 54 20.50 0.02 3.54
CA ARG A 54 19.81 0.92 2.59
C ARG A 54 18.30 0.93 2.81
N MET A 55 17.84 0.48 3.98
CA MET A 55 16.45 0.61 4.39
C MET A 55 16.03 2.08 4.43
N CYS A 56 14.76 2.34 4.07
CA CYS A 56 14.17 3.65 4.11
C CYS A 56 14.26 4.25 5.52
N VAL A 57 14.97 5.37 5.65
CA VAL A 57 15.08 6.13 6.89
C VAL A 57 13.74 6.71 7.36
N GLY A 58 12.75 6.80 6.46
CA GLY A 58 11.40 7.29 6.73
C GLY A 58 10.44 6.26 7.34
N LEU A 59 10.83 4.99 7.50
CA LEU A 59 9.95 3.93 8.03
C LEU A 59 9.26 4.31 9.35
N PRO A 60 9.94 4.88 10.37
CA PRO A 60 9.29 5.23 11.63
C PRO A 60 8.24 6.34 11.50
N LEU A 61 8.40 7.26 10.56
CA LEU A 61 7.43 8.31 10.28
C LEU A 61 6.26 7.76 9.48
N ALA A 62 6.56 7.07 8.36
CA ALA A 62 5.55 6.51 7.47
C ALA A 62 4.62 5.53 8.21
N SER A 63 5.18 4.63 9.01
CA SER A 63 4.37 3.68 9.80
C SER A 63 3.43 4.38 10.78
N ARG A 64 3.79 5.51 11.39
CA ARG A 64 2.86 6.25 12.27
C ARG A 64 1.82 7.03 11.47
N MET A 65 2.27 7.73 10.43
CA MET A 65 1.42 8.60 9.61
C MET A 65 0.39 7.83 8.81
N ILE A 66 0.75 6.69 8.21
CA ILE A 66 -0.16 5.90 7.36
C ILE A 66 -1.38 5.44 8.16
N HIS A 67 -1.20 4.89 9.36
CA HIS A 67 -2.32 4.46 10.20
C HIS A 67 -3.21 5.63 10.63
N LEU A 68 -2.61 6.77 11.01
CA LEU A 68 -3.37 7.95 11.40
C LEU A 68 -4.18 8.53 10.23
N MET A 69 -3.56 8.67 9.06
CA MET A 69 -4.22 9.21 7.86
C MET A 69 -5.33 8.26 7.40
N LEU A 70 -5.04 6.96 7.27
CA LEU A 70 -6.03 5.99 6.82
C LEU A 70 -7.20 5.88 7.81
N GLY A 71 -6.91 5.80 9.12
CA GLY A 71 -7.94 5.79 10.15
C GLY A 71 -8.81 7.05 10.12
N SER A 72 -8.20 8.22 9.97
CA SER A 72 -8.91 9.50 9.87
C SER A 72 -9.81 9.57 8.63
N LEU A 73 -9.32 9.10 7.47
CA LEU A 73 -10.05 9.11 6.20
C LEU A 73 -11.24 8.15 6.22
N LEU A 74 -11.06 6.94 6.77
CA LEU A 74 -12.12 5.94 6.90
C LEU A 74 -13.15 6.30 7.98
N HIS A 75 -12.72 7.00 9.03
CA HIS A 75 -13.62 7.47 10.07
C HIS A 75 -14.47 8.66 9.59
N SER A 76 -13.86 9.59 8.84
CA SER A 76 -14.49 10.85 8.50
C SER A 76 -15.38 10.79 7.25
N PHE A 77 -15.11 9.87 6.31
CA PHE A 77 -15.78 9.87 5.01
C PHE A 77 -16.25 8.48 4.59
N ASP A 78 -17.41 8.46 3.95
CA ASP A 78 -17.82 7.37 3.07
C ASP A 78 -17.27 7.62 1.66
N TRP A 79 -16.78 6.56 1.02
CA TRP A 79 -16.09 6.64 -0.27
C TRP A 79 -16.87 5.88 -1.33
N ALA A 80 -17.15 6.53 -2.45
CA ALA A 80 -17.82 5.92 -3.60
C ALA A 80 -17.11 6.32 -4.91
N PRO A 81 -17.18 5.49 -5.96
CA PRO A 81 -16.80 5.93 -7.30
C PRO A 81 -17.68 7.11 -7.78
N PRO A 82 -17.21 7.91 -8.74
CA PRO A 82 -18.03 8.90 -9.42
C PRO A 82 -19.30 8.28 -10.04
N ASP A 83 -20.34 9.10 -10.20
CA ASP A 83 -21.62 8.68 -10.77
C ASP A 83 -21.43 7.95 -12.11
N GLY A 84 -22.08 6.80 -12.24
CA GLY A 84 -22.01 5.96 -13.44
C GLY A 84 -20.77 5.07 -13.55
N ILE A 85 -19.78 5.20 -12.65
CA ILE A 85 -18.63 4.30 -12.58
C ILE A 85 -18.94 3.15 -11.62
N ARG A 86 -18.97 1.94 -12.17
CA ARG A 86 -19.06 0.72 -11.36
C ARG A 86 -17.68 0.35 -10.80
N PRO A 87 -17.59 -0.09 -9.53
CA PRO A 87 -16.33 -0.53 -8.93
C PRO A 87 -15.59 -1.60 -9.76
N GLU A 88 -16.32 -2.51 -10.40
CA GLU A 88 -15.74 -3.60 -11.19
C GLU A 88 -15.06 -3.13 -12.49
N LEU A 89 -15.35 -1.90 -12.92
CA LEU A 89 -14.76 -1.29 -14.11
C LEU A 89 -13.51 -0.45 -13.80
N LEU A 90 -13.15 -0.33 -12.52
CA LEU A 90 -11.95 0.39 -12.13
C LEU A 90 -10.71 -0.34 -12.63
N ASP A 91 -9.82 0.39 -13.32
CA ASP A 91 -8.52 -0.14 -13.72
C ASP A 91 -7.68 -0.44 -12.47
N MET A 92 -7.33 -1.70 -12.28
CA MET A 92 -6.48 -2.16 -11.16
C MET A 92 -5.02 -2.37 -11.57
N ASN A 93 -4.65 -1.96 -12.79
CA ASN A 93 -3.28 -2.08 -13.26
C ASN A 93 -2.37 -1.03 -12.61
N ASP A 94 -1.10 -1.40 -12.51
CA ASP A 94 -0.02 -0.55 -12.03
C ASP A 94 0.90 -0.18 -13.20
N LYS A 95 1.52 0.99 -13.12
CA LYS A 95 2.64 1.41 -13.97
C LYS A 95 3.85 1.70 -13.11
N LEU A 96 5.04 1.53 -13.68
CA LEU A 96 6.26 1.99 -13.04
C LEU A 96 6.42 3.50 -13.28
N GLY A 97 6.30 4.28 -12.21
CA GLY A 97 6.53 5.71 -12.19
C GLY A 97 7.99 6.06 -11.88
N ALA A 98 8.24 7.29 -11.42
CA ALA A 98 9.58 7.79 -11.09
C ALA A 98 10.11 7.22 -9.75
N GLY A 99 10.38 5.91 -9.74
CA GLY A 99 10.90 5.19 -8.57
C GLY A 99 9.84 4.57 -7.67
N THR A 100 8.56 4.67 -8.03
CA THR A 100 7.42 4.09 -7.30
C THR A 100 6.46 3.40 -8.26
N LEU A 101 5.68 2.44 -7.75
CA LEU A 101 4.51 1.93 -8.46
C LEU A 101 3.35 2.90 -8.29
N GLU A 102 2.71 3.20 -9.40
CA GLU A 102 1.55 4.09 -9.48
C GLU A 102 0.40 3.37 -10.16
N LYS A 103 -0.83 3.80 -9.95
CA LYS A 103 -1.93 3.31 -10.77
C LYS A 103 -1.72 3.68 -12.24
N ALA A 104 -2.00 2.74 -13.15
CA ALA A 104 -1.93 3.01 -14.58
C ALA A 104 -2.91 4.13 -14.96
N VAL A 105 -4.15 4.04 -14.45
CA VAL A 105 -5.15 5.11 -14.50
C VAL A 105 -5.38 5.67 -13.09
N PRO A 106 -5.27 7.00 -12.88
CA PRO A 106 -5.56 7.62 -11.57
C PRO A 106 -6.97 7.24 -11.07
N LEU A 107 -7.05 6.79 -9.82
CA LEU A 107 -8.34 6.49 -9.20
C LEU A 107 -9.08 7.80 -8.90
N GLN A 108 -10.34 7.87 -9.32
CA GLN A 108 -11.28 8.92 -8.94
C GLN A 108 -12.25 8.36 -7.92
N SER A 109 -12.53 9.14 -6.87
CA SER A 109 -13.48 8.78 -5.81
C SER A 109 -14.11 10.05 -5.24
N ILE A 110 -15.38 9.95 -4.86
CA ILE A 110 -16.10 10.96 -4.10
C ILE A 110 -16.01 10.60 -2.62
N ALA A 111 -15.63 11.58 -1.80
CA ALA A 111 -15.63 11.47 -0.35
C ALA A 111 -16.78 12.29 0.23
N THR A 112 -17.72 11.63 0.89
CA THR A 112 -18.86 12.28 1.57
C THR A 112 -18.69 12.20 3.08
N PRO A 113 -18.84 13.32 3.83
CA PRO A 113 -18.75 13.30 5.29
C PRO A 113 -19.71 12.26 5.88
N ARG A 114 -19.17 11.38 6.74
CA ARG A 114 -19.93 10.27 7.32
C ARG A 114 -20.80 10.69 8.50
N LEU A 115 -20.34 11.68 9.27
CA LEU A 115 -21.05 12.20 10.44
C LEU A 115 -21.79 13.50 10.09
N PRO A 116 -22.78 13.91 10.89
CA PRO A 116 -23.43 15.20 10.71
C PRO A 116 -22.41 16.37 10.80
N PRO A 117 -22.61 17.47 10.05
CA PRO A 117 -21.65 18.59 10.00
C PRO A 117 -21.27 19.16 11.36
N HIS A 118 -22.22 19.21 12.31
CA HIS A 118 -21.99 19.75 13.65
C HIS A 118 -20.99 18.95 14.50
N VAL A 119 -20.62 17.73 14.08
CA VAL A 119 -19.60 16.92 14.78
C VAL A 119 -18.18 17.31 14.34
N TYR A 120 -18.02 17.98 13.20
CA TYR A 120 -16.72 18.39 12.66
C TYR A 120 -16.36 19.84 12.95
N VAL A 121 -17.34 20.64 13.37
CA VAL A 121 -17.15 22.06 13.71
C VAL A 121 -17.06 22.16 15.22
N CYS A 122 -15.85 22.45 15.72
CA CYS A 122 -15.63 22.80 17.12
C CYS A 122 -15.93 24.29 17.35
#